data_AF-A0A930YWA8-F1
#
_entry.id   AF-A0A930YWA8-F1
#
_cell.length_a   1.000
_cell.length_b   1.000
_cell.length_c   1.000
_cell.angle_alpha   90.00
_cell.angle_beta   90.00
_cell.angle_gamma   90.00
#
_symmetry.space_group_name_H-M   'P 1'
#
loop_
_entity.id
_entity.type
_entity.pdbx_description
1 polymer ?
#
loop_
_entity_poly.entity_id
_entity_poly.type
_entity_poly.pdbx_seq_one_letter_code
_entity_poly.pdbx_strand_id
1 'polypeptide(L)' 'MKNYLLKRHAVIHLLSLMAIVASAFIEDPLTKIPLLLVGIFGLFVVSLVKGKKIVTYIYGALLLVALVGGYLYLEGAGLL' A
#
# COMPACT_ATOMS: atom_id res chain seq x y z
N MET A 1 25.66 -6.23 1.80
CA MET A 1 24.38 -5.57 2.17
C MET A 1 23.22 -5.84 1.20
N LYS A 2 23.43 -5.91 -0.13
CA LYS A 2 22.34 -6.18 -1.11
C LYS A 2 21.59 -7.52 -0.89
N ASN A 3 22.29 -8.61 -0.55
CA ASN A 3 21.66 -9.93 -0.38
C ASN A 3 20.79 -10.10 0.87
N TYR A 4 20.98 -9.29 1.93
CA TYR A 4 20.13 -9.36 3.13
C TYR A 4 18.74 -8.77 2.89
N LEU A 5 18.64 -7.71 2.07
CA LEU A 5 17.37 -7.11 1.66
C LEU A 5 16.58 -8.03 0.72
N LEU A 6 17.28 -8.76 -0.16
CA LEU A 6 16.69 -9.70 -1.12
C LEU A 6 15.88 -10.83 -0.47
N LYS A 7 16.33 -11.39 0.67
CA LYS A 7 15.58 -12.42 1.41
C LYS A 7 14.32 -11.87 2.11
N ARG A 8 14.35 -10.61 2.57
CA ARG A 8 13.21 -10.00 3.28
C ARG A 8 12.16 -9.38 2.37
N HIS A 9 12.41 -9.23 1.07
CA HIS A 9 11.38 -8.74 0.14
C HIS A 9 10.14 -9.61 0.08
N ALA A 10 10.29 -10.93 0.20
CA ALA A 10 9.14 -11.83 0.26
C ALA A 10 8.29 -11.55 1.50
N VAL A 11 8.93 -11.32 2.65
CA VAL A 11 8.25 -10.99 3.91
C VAL A 11 7.55 -9.64 3.83
N ILE A 12 8.23 -8.60 3.33
CA ILE A 12 7.62 -7.27 3.19
C ILE A 12 6.46 -7.32 2.20
N HIS A 13 6.61 -8.02 1.08
CA HIS A 13 5.52 -8.22 0.12
C HIS A 13 4.32 -8.91 0.78
N LEU A 14 4.56 -9.97 1.55
CA LEU A 14 3.51 -10.72 2.23
C LEU A 14 2.83 -9.89 3.32
N LEU A 15 3.60 -9.13 4.11
CA LEU A 15 3.08 -8.19 5.10
C LEU A 15 2.25 -7.07 4.46
N SER A 16 2.70 -6.52 3.34
CA SER A 16 1.96 -5.52 2.58
C SER A 16 0.65 -6.06 2.04
N LEU A 17 0.66 -7.28 1.48
CA LEU A 17 -0.56 -7.96 1.05
C LEU A 17 -1.50 -8.22 2.22
N MET A 18 -0.96 -8.66 3.35
CA MET A 18 -1.73 -8.90 4.57
C MET A 18 -2.33 -7.61 5.11
N ALA A 19 -1.64 -6.47 5.04
CA ALA A 19 -2.17 -5.16 5.42
C ALA A 19 -3.32 -4.72 4.50
N ILE A 20 -3.20 -4.93 3.19
CA ILE A 20 -4.27 -4.64 2.23
C ILE A 20 -5.49 -5.52 2.52
N VAL A 21 -5.29 -6.83 2.71
CA VAL A 21 -6.37 -7.77 3.02
C VAL A 21 -7.02 -7.42 4.37
N ALA A 22 -6.23 -7.16 5.41
CA ALA A 22 -6.73 -6.76 6.71
C ALA A 22 -7.55 -5.47 6.63
N SER A 23 -7.13 -4.49 5.83
CA SER A 23 -7.89 -3.26 5.62
C SER A 23 -9.28 -3.49 5.01
N ALA A 24 -9.46 -4.55 4.22
CA ALA A 24 -10.77 -4.88 3.65
C ALA A 24 -11.79 -5.31 4.72
N PHE A 25 -11.32 -5.83 5.86
CA PHE A 25 -12.15 -6.26 6.99
C PHE A 25 -12.36 -5.16 8.05
N ILE A 26 -11.71 -4.01 7.91
CA ILE A 26 -11.91 -2.87 8.82
C ILE A 26 -13.06 -2.02 8.30
N GLU A 27 -14.02 -1.75 9.18
CA GLU A 27 -15.17 -0.88 8.90
C GLU A 27 -14.85 0.59 9.13
N ASP A 28 -14.04 0.89 10.15
CA ASP A 28 -13.65 2.25 10.51
C ASP A 28 -12.79 2.90 9.39
N PRO A 29 -13.26 3.99 8.73
CA PRO A 29 -12.56 4.62 7.61
C PRO A 29 -11.21 5.19 7.99
N LEU A 30 -11.09 5.73 9.20
CA LEU A 30 -9.92 6.45 9.69
C LEU A 30 -8.74 5.49 9.92
N THR A 31 -9.00 4.23 10.21
CA THR A 31 -7.98 3.18 10.35
C THR A 31 -7.82 2.35 9.08
N LYS A 32 -8.90 2.12 8.33
CA LYS A 32 -8.90 1.42 7.05
C LYS A 32 -7.99 2.08 6.01
N ILE A 33 -8.18 3.37 5.77
CA ILE A 33 -7.50 4.08 4.68
C ILE A 33 -5.98 4.16 4.90
N PRO A 34 -5.47 4.53 6.10
CA PRO A 34 -4.03 4.51 6.36
C PRO A 34 -3.42 3.12 6.25
N LEU A 35 -4.12 2.06 6.72
CA LEU A 35 -3.61 0.70 6.64
C LEU A 35 -3.47 0.23 5.18
N LEU A 36 -4.45 0.57 4.35
CA LEU A 36 -4.47 0.28 2.93
C LEU A 36 -3.32 1.03 2.21
N LEU A 37 -3.12 2.31 2.53
CA LEU A 37 -2.00 3.12 2.02
C LEU A 37 -0.63 2.54 2.42
N VAL A 38 -0.46 2.12 3.67
CA VAL A 38 0.77 1.46 4.15
C VAL A 38 1.03 0.16 3.39
N GLY A 39 -0.01 -0.63 3.15
CA GLY A 39 0.07 -1.86 2.35
C GLY A 39 0.55 -1.59 0.93
N ILE A 40 -0.10 -0.69 0.19
CA ILE A 40 0.29 -0.34 -1.18
C ILE A 40 1.69 0.28 -1.22
N PHE A 41 2.04 1.12 -0.25
CA PHE A 41 3.36 1.73 -0.15
C PHE A 41 4.47 0.69 0.05
N GLY A 42 4.24 -0.32 0.88
CA GLY A 42 5.22 -1.41 1.04
C GLY A 42 5.42 -2.22 -0.25
N LEU A 43 4.36 -2.43 -1.06
CA LEU A 43 4.49 -3.03 -2.39
C LEU A 43 5.27 -2.15 -3.36
N PHE A 44 5.02 -0.85 -3.33
CA PHE A 44 5.72 0.14 -4.14
C PHE A 44 7.23 0.16 -3.84
N VAL A 45 7.61 0.19 -2.56
CA VAL A 45 9.01 0.13 -2.13
C VAL A 45 9.66 -1.19 -2.55
N VAL A 46 8.99 -2.33 -2.35
CA VAL A 46 9.50 -3.64 -2.81
C VAL A 46 9.72 -3.65 -4.32
N SER A 47 8.82 -3.03 -5.09
CA SER A 47 8.96 -2.93 -6.55
C SER A 47 10.12 -2.05 -6.99
N LEU A 48 10.31 -0.90 -6.33
CA LEU A 48 11.47 -0.03 -6.53
C LEU A 48 12.78 -0.77 -6.29
N VAL A 49 12.88 -1.50 -5.18
CA VAL A 49 14.10 -2.23 -4.83
C VAL A 49 14.38 -3.38 -5.80
N LYS A 50 13.33 -4.04 -6.32
CA LYS A 50 13.46 -5.07 -7.37
C LYS A 50 13.79 -4.50 -8.75
N GLY A 51 13.78 -3.18 -8.94
CA GLY A 51 14.05 -2.53 -10.23
C GLY A 51 13.00 -2.82 -11.31
N LYS A 52 11.81 -3.31 -10.94
CA LYS A 52 10.74 -3.64 -11.89
C LYS A 52 9.95 -2.39 -12.26
N LYS A 53 10.46 -1.62 -13.23
CA LYS A 53 9.91 -0.32 -13.65
C LYS A 53 8.38 -0.35 -13.86
N ILE A 54 7.86 -1.31 -14.63
CA ILE A 54 6.43 -1.45 -14.92
C ILE A 54 5.60 -1.65 -13.64
N VAL A 55 6.05 -2.56 -12.77
CA VAL A 55 5.35 -2.88 -11.52
C VAL A 55 5.36 -1.68 -10.56
N THR A 56 6.45 -0.90 -10.58
CA THR A 56 6.55 0.33 -9.80
C THR A 56 5.55 1.39 -10.28
N TYR A 57 5.40 1.56 -11.59
CA TYR A 57 4.38 2.47 -12.13
C TYR A 57 2.96 2.04 -11.75
N ILE A 58 2.67 0.74 -11.79
CA ILE A 58 1.36 0.20 -11.39
C ILE A 58 1.08 0.52 -9.92
N TYR A 59 2.01 0.18 -9.01
CA TYR A 59 1.81 0.46 -7.58
C TYR A 59 1.80 1.95 -7.26
N GLY A 60 2.56 2.77 -8.00
CA GLY A 60 2.53 4.23 -7.87
C GLY A 60 1.18 4.82 -8.28
N ALA A 61 0.62 4.37 -9.41
CA ALA A 61 -0.72 4.76 -9.82
C ALA A 61 -1.79 4.29 -8.82
N LEU A 62 -1.68 3.05 -8.32
CA LEU A 62 -2.56 2.52 -7.28
C LEU A 62 -2.52 3.37 -6.00
N LEU A 63 -1.33 3.83 -5.61
CA LEU A 63 -1.13 4.69 -4.46
C LEU A 63 -1.88 6.02 -4.63
N LEU A 64 -1.74 6.66 -5.81
CA LEU A 64 -2.46 7.90 -6.11
C LEU A 64 -3.97 7.70 -6.08
N VAL A 65 -4.47 6.61 -6.68
CA VAL A 65 -5.90 6.28 -6.67
C VAL A 65 -6.40 6.05 -5.25
N ALA A 66 -5.65 5.34 -4.41
CA ALA A 66 -6.00 5.10 -3.02
C ALA A 66 -5.98 6.41 -2.19
N LEU A 67 -5.06 7.33 -2.48
CA LEU A 67 -4.94 8.61 -1.79
C LEU A 67 -6.09 9.55 -2.15
N VAL A 68 -6.35 9.73 -3.44
CA VAL A 68 -7.47 10.56 -3.94
C VAL A 68 -8.81 9.95 -3.56
N GLY A 69 -8.98 8.64 -3.77
CA GLY A 69 -10.21 7.93 -3.40
C GLY A 69 -10.46 7.93 -1.90
N GLY A 70 -9.42 7.76 -1.08
CA GLY A 70 -9.52 7.85 0.37
C GLY A 70 -9.88 9.26 0.85
N TYR A 71 -9.29 10.29 0.26
CA TYR A 71 -9.61 11.69 0.57
C TYR A 71 -11.07 12.02 0.26
N LEU A 72 -11.52 11.71 -0.97
CA LEU A 72 -12.92 11.94 -1.39
C LEU A 72 -13.91 11.15 -0.52
N TYR A 73 -13.55 9.93 -0.10
CA TYR A 73 -14.39 9.12 0.78
C TYR A 73 -14.51 9.74 2.17
N LEU A 74 -13.41 10.21 2.76
CA LEU A 74 -13.42 10.84 4.08
C LEU A 74 -14.14 12.19 4.08
N GLU A 75 -13.91 13.01 3.05
CA GLU A 75 -14.59 14.28 2.84
C GLU A 75 -16.10 14.06 2.64
N GLY A 76 -16.49 13.12 1.77
CA GLY A 76 -17.89 12.76 1.54
C GLY A 76 -18.59 12.14 2.76
N ALA A 77 -17.84 11.53 3.67
CA ALA A 77 -18.34 11.01 4.94
C ALA A 77 -18.38 12.06 6.07
N GLY A 78 -17.87 13.28 5.85
CA GLY A 78 -17.79 14.34 6.86
C GLY A 78 -16.81 14.04 8.00
N LEU A 79 -15.79 13.22 7.74
CA LEU A 79 -14.73 12.84 8.70
C LEU A 79 -13.46 13.69 8.56
N LEU A 80 -13.44 14.62 7.59
CA LEU A 80 -12.43 15.65 7.33
C LEU A 80 -13.11 17.02 7.35
#